data_AF-A0A1I3RJB5-F1
#
_entry.id   AF-A0A1I3RJB5-F1
#
_cell.length_a   1.000
_cell.length_b   1.000
_cell.length_c   1.000
_cell.angle_alpha   90.00
_cell.angle_beta   90.00
_cell.angle_gamma   90.00
#
_symmetry.space_group_name_H-M   'P 1'
#
loop_
_entity.id
_entity.type
_entity.pdbx_description
1 polymer ?
#
loop_
_entity_poly.entity_id
_entity_poly.type
_entity_poly.pdbx_seq_one_letter_code
_entity_poly.pdbx_strand_id
1 'polypeptide(L)' 'MSRPNRPPMQIGCPNCDTTVDATIPPGRGIGGDEPDRLQGTETNCRNCGHEFELYYY' A
#
# COMPACT_ATOMS: atom_id res chain seq x y z
N MET A 1 10.13 -20.38 1.78
CA MET A 1 8.74 -19.88 1.90
C MET A 1 8.64 -18.61 1.06
N SER A 2 8.09 -18.71 -0.15
CA SER A 2 8.02 -17.59 -1.10
C SER A 2 6.91 -16.64 -0.67
N ARG A 3 7.30 -15.45 -0.22
CA ARG A 3 6.37 -14.33 0.06
C ARG A 3 5.55 -14.07 -1.22
N PRO A 4 4.22 -13.86 -1.14
CA PRO A 4 3.47 -13.38 -2.28
C PRO A 4 3.95 -11.95 -2.57
N ASN A 5 4.90 -11.82 -3.50
CA ASN A 5 5.34 -10.53 -3.99
C ASN A 5 4.24 -10.05 -4.94
N ARG A 6 3.19 -9.41 -4.40
CA ARG A 6 2.15 -8.81 -5.23
C ARG A 6 2.84 -7.72 -6.07
N PRO A 7 2.52 -7.61 -7.38
CA PRO A 7 3.06 -6.52 -8.18
C PRO A 7 2.68 -5.18 -7.54
N PRO A 8 3.57 -4.17 -7.59
CA PRO A 8 3.26 -2.84 -7.07
C PRO A 8 1.96 -2.34 -7.70
N MET A 9 1.10 -1.74 -6.88
CA MET A 9 -0.12 -1.10 -7.34
C MET A 9 0.19 0.33 -7.74
N GLN A 10 -0.36 0.75 -8.88
CA GLN A 10 -0.26 2.12 -9.35
C GLN A 10 -1.39 2.94 -8.71
N ILE A 11 -1.02 3.93 -7.91
CA ILE A 11 -1.95 4.84 -7.25
C ILE A 11 -1.56 6.29 -7.54
N GLY A 12 -2.54 7.19 -7.62
CA GLY A 12 -2.29 8.61 -7.86
C GLY A 12 -1.82 9.31 -6.58
N CYS A 13 -0.78 10.14 -6.68
CA CYS A 13 -0.41 11.02 -5.59
C CYS A 13 -1.47 12.10 -5.41
N PRO A 14 -2.05 12.27 -4.20
CA PRO A 14 -3.11 13.24 -3.95
C PRO A 14 -2.68 14.70 -4.11
N ASN A 15 -1.37 14.97 -4.17
CA ASN A 15 -0.82 16.32 -4.26
C ASN A 15 -0.47 16.77 -5.70
N CYS A 16 -0.11 15.84 -6.58
CA CYS A 16 0.38 16.18 -7.93
C CYS A 16 -0.15 15.28 -9.04
N ASP A 17 -1.15 14.43 -8.73
CA ASP A 17 -1.80 13.47 -9.64
C ASP A 17 -0.83 12.51 -10.36
N THR A 18 0.42 12.42 -9.90
CA THR A 18 1.42 11.55 -10.50
C THR A 18 1.22 10.12 -10.03
N THR A 19 1.35 9.15 -10.96
CA THR A 19 1.29 7.73 -10.62
C THR A 19 2.51 7.31 -9.79
N VAL A 20 2.25 6.69 -8.64
CA VAL A 20 3.25 6.15 -7.73
C VAL A 20 3.02 4.65 -7.58
N ASP A 21 4.10 3.87 -7.62
CA ASP A 21 4.09 2.45 -7.32
C ASP A 21 4.06 2.23 -5.80
N ALA A 22 2.92 1.81 -5.27
CA ALA A 22 2.74 1.45 -3.88
C ALA A 22 2.81 -0.07 -3.69
N THR A 23 3.59 -0.52 -2.69
CA THR A 23 3.65 -1.93 -2.31
C THR A 23 2.74 -2.16 -1.11
N ILE A 24 1.57 -2.76 -1.36
CA ILE A 24 0.68 -3.21 -0.29
C ILE A 24 1.16 -4.61 0.12
N PRO A 25 1.60 -4.82 1.36
CA PRO A 25 1.96 -6.16 1.81
C PRO A 25 0.72 -7.05 1.68
N PRO A 26 0.89 -8.34 1.31
CA PRO A 26 -0.24 -9.25 1.28
C PRO A 26 -0.87 -9.23 2.68
N GLY A 27 -2.16 -8.87 2.74
CA GLY A 27 -2.93 -8.95 3.98
C GLY A 27 -2.67 -10.33 4.59
N ARG A 28 -2.40 -10.37 5.90
CA ARG A 28 -2.16 -11.65 6.59
C ARG A 28 -3.36 -12.53 6.27
N GLY A 29 -3.12 -13.58 5.49
CA GLY A 29 -4.19 -14.37 4.88
C GLY A 29 -5.23 -14.81 5.91
N ILE A 30 -6.45 -15.05 5.45
CA ILE A 30 -7.59 -15.56 6.22
C ILE A 30 -7.10 -16.66 7.19
N GLY A 31 -6.85 -16.29 8.45
CA GLY A 31 -6.07 -17.11 9.40
C GLY A 31 -5.11 -16.35 10.30
N GLY A 32 -4.82 -15.06 10.06
CA GLY A 32 -4.34 -14.15 11.10
C GLY A 32 -5.53 -13.58 11.87
N ASP A 33 -5.45 -13.53 13.20
CA ASP A 33 -6.53 -13.25 14.17
C ASP A 33 -7.50 -12.06 13.94
N GLU A 34 -7.34 -11.23 12.90
CA GLU A 34 -8.26 -10.11 12.65
C GLU A 34 -8.51 -9.90 11.13
N PRO A 35 -9.46 -10.63 10.52
CA PRO A 35 -9.80 -10.48 9.09
C PRO A 35 -10.47 -9.14 8.71
N ASP A 36 -10.70 -8.25 9.67
CA ASP A 36 -11.44 -6.98 9.49
C ASP A 36 -10.68 -5.74 10.02
N ARG A 37 -9.38 -5.85 10.31
CA ARG A 37 -8.62 -4.67 10.75
C ARG A 37 -8.12 -3.86 9.55
N LEU A 38 -8.52 -2.60 9.52
CA LEU A 38 -7.94 -1.59 8.62
C LEU A 38 -6.43 -1.52 8.84
N GLN A 39 -5.67 -1.82 7.80
CA GLN A 39 -4.21 -1.72 7.78
C GLN A 39 -3.82 -0.42 7.08
N GLY A 40 -2.81 0.26 7.63
CA GLY A 40 -2.20 1.45 7.02
C GLY A 40 -0.78 1.15 6.56
N THR A 41 -0.38 1.67 5.40
CA THR A 41 1.02 1.78 5.00
C THR A 41 1.33 3.19 4.56
N GLU A 42 2.44 3.73 5.06
CA GLU A 42 2.95 5.03 4.61
C GLU A 42 3.71 4.88 3.29
N THR A 43 3.59 5.87 2.41
CA THR A 43 4.33 5.95 1.16
C THR A 43 4.67 7.39 0.80
N ASN A 44 5.72 7.57 0.01
CA ASN A 44 6.19 8.88 -0.43
C ASN A 44 6.14 8.97 -1.95
N CYS A 45 5.60 10.08 -2.46
CA CYS A 45 5.64 10.39 -3.88
C CYS A 45 7.04 10.87 -4.28
N ARG A 46 7.76 10.07 -5.06
CA ARG A 46 9.08 10.46 -5.61
C ARG A 46 9.07 11.67 -6.54
N ASN A 47 7.90 12.10 -7.04
CA ASN A 47 7.79 13.25 -7.93
C ASN A 47 7.73 14.58 -7.18
N CYS A 48 6.87 14.70 -6.16
CA CYS A 48 6.67 15.95 -5.42
C CYS A 48 7.20 15.90 -3.98
N GLY A 49 7.70 14.75 -3.52
CA GLY A 49 8.19 14.52 -2.16
C GLY A 49 7.07 14.40 -1.11
N HIS A 50 5.81 14.36 -1.51
CA HIS A 50 4.68 14.33 -0.59
C HIS A 50 4.51 12.94 0.05
N GLU A 51 4.37 12.92 1.37
CA GLU A 51 4.12 11.73 2.19
C GLU A 51 2.61 11.55 2.36
N PHE A 52 2.13 10.31 2.22
CA PHE A 52 0.72 9.99 2.42
C PHE A 52 0.54 8.53 2.85
N GLU A 53 -0.61 8.25 3.47
CA GLU A 53 -0.95 6.93 3.99
C GLU A 53 -1.99 6.23 3.10
N LEU A 54 -1.79 4.94 2.88
CA LEU A 54 -2.69 4.05 2.17
C LEU A 54 -3.36 3.10 3.15
N TYR A 55 -4.68 3.08 3.15
CA TYR A 55 -5.47 2.19 3.98
C TYR A 55 -6.09 1.05 3.16
N TYR A 56 -6.00 -0.17 3.66
CA TYR A 56 -6.50 -1.38 3.02
C TYR A 56 -7.00 -2.40 4.05
N TYR A 57 -7.85 -3.33 3.61
CA TYR A 57 -8.32 -4.48 4.37
C TYR A 57 -7.64 -5.74 3.84
#